data_AF-A0A1Y3G7M7-F1
#
_entry.id   AF-A0A1Y3G7M7-F1
#
_cell.length_a   1.000
_cell.length_b   1.000
_cell.length_c   1.000
_cell.angle_alpha   90.00
_cell.angle_beta   90.00
_cell.angle_gamma   90.00
#
_symmetry.space_group_name_H-M   'P 1'
#
loop_
_entity.id
_entity.type
_entity.pdbx_description
1 polymer ?
#
loop_
_entity_poly.entity_id
_entity_poly.type
_entity_poly.pdbx_seq_one_letter_code
_entity_poly.pdbx_strand_id
1 'polypeptide(L)'
;MGQVGADNFAEAATLAKAISSVATIGYKLNDAIAAKGAAEARIHFGYSAQDVWAAIVKAGLDPSKYALITKSPVYTVKDVPTGEKLADGTAVTTRTGTQETDEKGDAVYRLMLRYDQIYALLIWYQAQQQSALESRIVALEAKANATTSGSAS
;
A
#
# COMPACT_ATOMS: atom_id res chain seq x y z
N MET A 1 16.74 -4.16 16.23
CA MET A 1 16.61 -3.43 14.95
C MET A 1 17.69 -3.94 14.00
N GLY A 2 17.40 -4.06 12.70
CA GLY A 2 18.35 -4.54 11.68
C GLY A 2 18.24 -3.74 10.39
N GLN A 3 19.21 -3.89 9.48
CA GLN A 3 19.28 -3.11 8.24
C GLN A 3 18.42 -3.73 7.13
N VAL A 4 17.67 -2.90 6.40
CA VAL A 4 16.89 -3.33 5.23
C VAL A 4 17.83 -3.92 4.17
N GLY A 5 17.53 -5.14 3.72
CA GLY A 5 18.35 -5.88 2.75
C GLY A 5 19.46 -6.75 3.34
N ALA A 6 19.61 -6.81 4.67
CA ALA A 6 20.54 -7.71 5.35
C ALA A 6 19.79 -8.80 6.14
N ASP A 7 20.44 -9.94 6.40
CA ASP A 7 20.03 -11.07 7.27
C ASP A 7 18.51 -11.25 7.42
N ASN A 8 17.91 -10.63 8.44
CA ASN A 8 16.51 -10.75 8.83
C ASN A 8 15.51 -10.02 7.91
N PHE A 9 16.00 -9.28 6.91
CA PHE A 9 15.23 -8.50 5.93
C PHE A 9 15.70 -8.76 4.50
N ALA A 10 16.25 -9.94 4.21
CA ALA A 10 16.75 -10.31 2.88
C ALA A 10 15.68 -10.19 1.78
N GLU A 11 14.41 -10.44 2.10
CA GLU A 11 13.29 -10.32 1.16
C GLU A 11 12.92 -8.88 0.80
N ALA A 12 13.50 -7.87 1.47
CA ALA A 12 13.14 -6.47 1.27
C ALA A 12 13.30 -6.01 -0.18
N ALA A 13 14.30 -6.51 -0.91
CA ALA A 13 14.47 -6.21 -2.33
C ALA A 13 13.33 -6.78 -3.19
N THR A 14 12.92 -8.03 -2.94
CA THR A 14 11.79 -8.67 -3.62
C THR A 14 10.48 -7.95 -3.32
N LEU A 15 10.27 -7.61 -2.04
CA LEU A 15 9.10 -6.86 -1.59
C LEU A 15 9.03 -5.48 -2.25
N ALA A 16 10.12 -4.71 -2.21
CA ALA A 16 10.18 -3.39 -2.81
C ALA A 16 9.98 -3.43 -4.32
N LYS A 17 10.59 -4.42 -5.00
CA LYS A 17 10.40 -4.66 -6.43
C LYS A 17 8.93 -4.94 -6.75
N ALA A 18 8.27 -5.80 -5.98
CA ALA A 18 6.86 -6.11 -6.16
C ALA A 18 6.00 -4.86 -6.05
N ILE A 19 6.21 -4.05 -5.01
CA ILE A 19 5.45 -2.81 -4.79
C ILE A 19 5.76 -1.77 -5.88
N SER A 20 7.01 -1.64 -6.32
CA SER A 20 7.40 -0.70 -7.39
C SER A 20 6.78 -1.02 -8.75
N SER A 21 6.27 -2.24 -8.94
CA SER A 21 5.58 -2.64 -10.17
C SER A 21 4.12 -2.20 -10.23
N VAL A 22 3.57 -1.72 -9.11
CA VAL A 22 2.20 -1.22 -9.02
C VAL A 22 2.16 0.20 -9.55
N ALA A 23 1.21 0.48 -10.46
CA ALA A 23 1.04 1.81 -11.01
C ALA A 23 0.46 2.78 -9.97
N THR A 24 1.02 3.99 -9.91
CA THR A 24 0.40 5.11 -9.19
C THR A 24 -0.86 5.54 -9.94
N ILE A 25 -1.97 5.65 -9.22
CA ILE A 25 -3.26 6.05 -9.77
C ILE A 25 -3.69 7.43 -9.25
N GLY A 26 -4.42 8.16 -10.08
CA GLY A 26 -5.21 9.32 -9.67
C GLY A 26 -6.65 8.90 -9.41
N TYR A 27 -7.22 9.25 -8.27
CA TYR A 27 -8.59 8.87 -7.91
C TYR A 27 -9.33 10.00 -7.17
N LYS A 28 -10.65 9.92 -7.18
CA LYS A 28 -11.54 10.79 -6.42
C LYS A 28 -12.37 9.94 -5.47
N LEU A 29 -12.62 10.44 -4.26
CA LEU A 29 -13.41 9.71 -3.28
C LEU A 29 -14.90 9.73 -3.67
N ASN A 30 -15.58 8.59 -3.60
CA ASN A 30 -17.00 8.49 -3.92
C ASN A 30 -17.85 9.43 -3.06
N ASP A 31 -17.56 9.52 -1.76
CA ASP A 31 -18.24 10.45 -0.84
C ASP A 31 -18.03 11.92 -1.24
N ALA A 32 -16.84 12.26 -1.73
CA ALA A 32 -16.55 13.62 -2.20
C ALA A 32 -17.28 13.93 -3.52
N ILE A 33 -17.38 12.95 -4.42
CA ILE A 33 -18.17 13.05 -5.65
C ILE A 33 -19.65 13.21 -5.31
N ALA A 34 -20.18 12.42 -4.38
CA ALA A 34 -21.58 12.50 -3.97
C ALA A 34 -21.91 13.86 -3.32
N ALA A 35 -20.99 14.41 -2.52
CA ALA A 35 -21.22 15.68 -1.83
C ALA A 35 -21.03 16.93 -2.69
N LYS A 36 -20.12 16.90 -3.68
CA LYS A 36 -19.68 18.11 -4.41
C LYS A 36 -19.80 18.00 -5.93
N GLY A 37 -20.10 16.82 -6.45
CA GLY A 37 -20.04 16.52 -7.87
C GLY A 37 -18.64 16.11 -8.36
N ALA A 38 -18.60 15.39 -9.48
CA ALA A 38 -17.37 14.84 -10.02
C ALA A 38 -16.37 15.91 -10.48
N ALA A 39 -16.84 17.07 -10.94
CA ALA A 39 -15.97 18.18 -11.35
C ALA A 39 -15.18 18.76 -10.16
N GLU A 40 -15.86 19.03 -9.05
CA GLU A 40 -15.32 19.72 -7.88
C GLU A 40 -14.60 18.80 -6.88
N ALA A 41 -14.83 17.48 -6.96
CA ALA A 41 -14.14 16.52 -6.11
C ALA A 41 -12.62 16.54 -6.40
N ARG A 42 -11.82 16.66 -5.33
CA ARG A 42 -10.35 16.73 -5.38
C ARG A 42 -9.76 15.42 -5.90
N ILE A 43 -8.67 15.55 -6.66
CA ILE A 43 -7.88 14.42 -7.15
C ILE A 43 -6.84 14.06 -6.09
N HIS A 44 -6.81 12.78 -5.72
CA HIS A 44 -5.81 12.17 -4.85
C HIS A 44 -4.89 11.29 -5.69
N PHE A 45 -3.63 11.18 -5.28
CA PHE A 45 -2.64 10.31 -5.93
C PHE A 45 -2.12 9.29 -4.93
N GLY A 46 -1.97 8.05 -5.37
CA GLY A 46 -1.45 6.98 -4.54
C GLY A 46 -1.57 5.62 -5.20
N TYR A 47 -1.60 4.57 -4.39
CA TYR A 47 -1.76 3.19 -4.83
C TYR A 47 -3.10 2.62 -4.37
N SER A 48 -3.61 1.66 -5.14
CA SER A 48 -4.69 0.77 -4.70
C SER A 48 -4.13 -0.25 -3.70
N ALA A 49 -4.76 -0.37 -2.53
CA ALA A 49 -4.31 -1.31 -1.51
C ALA A 49 -4.43 -2.78 -1.99
N GLN A 50 -5.44 -3.06 -2.80
CA GLN A 50 -5.70 -4.35 -3.43
C GLN A 50 -4.59 -4.71 -4.42
N ASP A 51 -4.13 -3.75 -5.24
CA ASP A 51 -3.09 -4.00 -6.24
C ASP A 51 -1.74 -4.22 -5.57
N VAL A 52 -1.44 -3.47 -4.51
CA VAL A 52 -0.24 -3.70 -3.69
C VAL A 52 -0.30 -5.07 -3.03
N TRP A 53 -1.44 -5.46 -2.45
CA TRP A 53 -1.62 -6.79 -1.88
C TRP A 53 -1.37 -7.89 -2.92
N ALA A 54 -2.01 -7.78 -4.09
CA ALA A 54 -1.87 -8.74 -5.17
C ALA A 54 -0.43 -8.83 -5.70
N ALA A 55 0.28 -7.71 -5.82
CA ALA A 55 1.67 -7.68 -6.25
C ALA A 55 2.61 -8.42 -5.27
N ILE A 56 2.40 -8.24 -3.97
CA ILE A 56 3.17 -8.93 -2.92
C ILE A 56 2.90 -10.44 -2.97
N VAL A 57 1.63 -10.85 -3.06
CA VAL A 57 1.26 -12.27 -3.20
C VAL A 57 1.85 -12.88 -4.47
N LYS A 58 1.80 -12.16 -5.60
CA LYS A 58 2.38 -12.60 -6.88
C LYS A 58 3.90 -12.78 -6.80
N ALA A 59 4.58 -12.04 -5.93
CA ALA A 59 6.00 -12.20 -5.66
C ALA A 59 6.33 -13.39 -4.73
N GLY A 60 5.32 -14.16 -4.31
CA GLY A 60 5.47 -15.30 -3.40
C GLY A 60 5.63 -14.90 -1.93
N LEU A 61 5.33 -13.65 -1.60
CA LEU A 61 5.44 -13.11 -0.24
C LEU A 61 4.07 -13.04 0.43
N ASP A 62 4.06 -13.07 1.76
CA ASP A 62 2.84 -12.93 2.55
C ASP A 62 2.66 -11.47 3.00
N PRO A 63 1.65 -10.74 2.48
CA PRO A 63 1.44 -9.34 2.82
C PRO A 63 1.17 -9.12 4.31
N SER A 64 0.62 -10.11 5.01
CA SER A 64 0.26 -9.99 6.44
C SER A 64 1.48 -9.97 7.37
N LYS A 65 2.65 -10.40 6.88
CA LYS A 65 3.92 -10.34 7.62
C LYS A 65 4.50 -8.93 7.68
N TYR A 66 4.04 -8.03 6.82
CA TYR A 66 4.54 -6.67 6.74
C TYR A 66 3.46 -5.70 7.22
N ALA A 67 3.84 -4.75 8.07
CA ALA A 67 2.92 -3.73 8.57
C ALA A 67 2.51 -2.68 7.49
N LEU A 68 2.92 -2.88 6.23
CA LEU A 68 2.68 -1.98 5.10
C LEU A 68 1.20 -1.86 4.73
N ILE A 69 0.44 -2.94 4.92
CA ILE A 69 -1.00 -3.00 4.62
C ILE A 69 -1.75 -3.43 5.87
N THR A 70 -2.76 -2.67 6.26
CA THR A 70 -3.68 -3.08 7.32
C THR A 70 -4.96 -3.63 6.72
N LYS A 71 -5.45 -4.73 7.28
CA LYS A 71 -6.72 -5.36 6.93
C LYS A 71 -7.63 -5.32 8.17
N SER A 72 -8.68 -4.51 8.11
CA SER A 72 -9.62 -4.35 9.23
C SER A 72 -11.02 -4.75 8.79
N PRO A 73 -11.75 -5.57 9.56
CA PRO A 73 -13.14 -5.88 9.26
C PRO A 73 -14.00 -4.61 9.34
N VAL A 74 -14.98 -4.50 8.46
CA VAL A 74 -15.93 -3.38 8.44
C VAL A 74 -17.12 -3.72 9.32
N TYR A 75 -17.59 -2.75 10.10
CA TYR A 75 -18.76 -2.88 10.97
C TYR A 75 -19.77 -1.79 10.67
N THR A 76 -21.03 -2.17 10.51
CA THR A 76 -22.15 -1.24 10.58
C THR A 76 -22.54 -1.07 12.05
N VAL A 77 -22.57 0.19 12.51
CA VAL A 77 -23.00 0.52 13.87
C VAL A 77 -24.40 1.13 13.83
N LYS A 78 -25.32 0.59 14.63
CA LYS A 78 -26.67 1.11 14.79
C LYS A 78 -27.00 1.29 16.26
N ASP A 79 -27.78 2.32 16.55
CA ASP A 79 -28.41 2.50 17.86
C ASP A 79 -29.71 1.69 17.86
N VAL A 80 -29.79 0.72 18.78
CA VAL A 80 -30.92 -0.18 18.93
C VAL A 80 -31.64 0.20 20.23
N PRO A 81 -32.96 0.45 20.21
CA PRO A 81 -33.72 0.70 21.44
C PRO A 81 -33.60 -0.49 22.40
N THR A 82 -33.29 -0.23 23.66
CA THR A 82 -33.17 -1.26 24.70
C THR A 82 -34.53 -1.74 25.22
N GLY A 83 -35.61 -1.01 24.91
CA GLY A 83 -36.94 -1.20 25.49
C GLY A 83 -37.18 -0.38 26.75
N GLU A 84 -36.12 0.20 27.34
CA GLU A 84 -36.22 1.11 28.48
C GLU A 84 -36.43 2.57 28.03
N LYS A 85 -37.12 3.34 28.86
CA LYS A 85 -37.32 4.78 28.67
C LYS A 85 -36.86 5.52 29.90
N LEU A 86 -36.23 6.68 29.67
CA LEU A 86 -35.93 7.66 30.70
C LEU A 86 -37.25 8.27 31.24
N ALA A 87 -37.17 8.94 32.39
CA ALA A 87 -38.32 9.55 33.05
C ALA A 87 -39.03 10.64 32.19
N ASP A 88 -38.34 11.18 31.19
CA ASP A 88 -38.84 12.13 30.20
C ASP A 88 -39.50 11.47 28.97
N GLY A 89 -39.54 10.13 28.93
CA GLY A 89 -40.09 9.36 27.81
C GLY A 89 -39.11 9.08 26.66
N THR A 90 -37.87 9.58 26.75
CA THR A 90 -36.81 9.33 25.76
C THR A 90 -36.39 7.87 25.81
N ALA A 91 -36.32 7.20 24.65
CA ALA A 91 -35.89 5.81 24.57
C ALA A 91 -34.39 5.68 24.86
N VAL A 92 -34.02 4.77 25.77
CA VAL A 92 -32.63 4.40 26.01
C VAL A 92 -32.18 3.51 24.86
N THR A 93 -31.16 3.92 24.14
CA THR A 93 -30.57 3.13 23.05
C THR A 93 -29.25 2.51 23.48
N THR A 94 -28.94 1.35 22.91
CA THR A 94 -27.63 0.71 23.00
C THR A 94 -26.98 0.64 21.63
N ARG A 95 -25.66 0.82 21.61
CA ARG A 95 -24.87 0.87 20.38
C ARG A 95 -24.42 -0.54 20.02
N THR A 96 -24.98 -1.11 18.96
CA THR A 96 -24.63 -2.46 18.48
C THR A 96 -23.85 -2.37 17.18
N GLY A 97 -22.67 -3.02 17.13
CA GLY A 97 -21.86 -3.16 15.92
C GLY A 97 -22.07 -4.55 15.31
N THR A 98 -22.52 -4.61 14.06
CA THR A 98 -22.61 -5.87 13.31
C THR A 98 -21.55 -5.87 12.22
N GLN A 99 -20.80 -6.96 12.09
CA GLN A 99 -19.80 -7.08 11.04
C GLN A 99 -20.49 -7.13 9.68
N GLU A 100 -19.99 -6.35 8.73
CA GLU A 100 -20.49 -6.36 7.36
C GLU A 100 -20.04 -7.63 6.65
N THR A 101 -20.97 -8.22 5.91
CA THR A 101 -20.74 -9.40 5.07
C THR A 101 -21.09 -9.09 3.63
N ASP A 102 -20.40 -9.74 2.70
CA ASP A 102 -20.71 -9.64 1.28
C ASP A 102 -21.89 -10.55 0.89
N GLU A 103 -22.24 -10.59 -0.39
CA GLU A 103 -23.35 -11.40 -0.92
C GLU A 103 -23.20 -12.91 -0.67
N LYS A 104 -21.99 -13.38 -0.34
CA LYS A 104 -21.68 -14.78 -0.04
C LYS A 104 -21.66 -15.07 1.46
N GLY A 105 -21.83 -14.04 2.30
CA GLY A 105 -21.73 -14.14 3.75
C GLY A 105 -20.30 -14.01 4.27
N ASP A 106 -19.32 -13.70 3.42
CA ASP A 106 -17.94 -13.51 3.83
C ASP A 106 -17.74 -12.12 4.43
N ALA A 107 -16.90 -12.02 5.45
CA ALA A 107 -16.60 -10.74 6.10
C ALA A 107 -16.01 -9.71 5.11
N VAL A 108 -16.57 -8.50 5.10
CA VAL A 108 -16.03 -7.38 4.34
C VAL A 108 -14.86 -6.76 5.10
N TYR A 109 -13.77 -6.51 4.39
CA TYR A 109 -12.56 -5.90 4.94
C TYR A 109 -12.21 -4.59 4.24
N ARG A 110 -11.76 -3.62 5.04
CA ARG A 110 -11.10 -2.41 4.58
C ARG A 110 -9.61 -2.63 4.59
N LEU A 111 -8.99 -2.44 3.42
CA LEU A 111 -7.54 -2.39 3.28
C LEU A 111 -7.06 -0.94 3.35
N MET A 112 -5.97 -0.69 4.09
CA MET A 112 -5.32 0.62 4.11
C MET A 112 -3.81 0.46 3.94
N LEU A 113 -3.17 1.43 3.31
CA LEU A 113 -1.73 1.47 3.09
C LEU A 113 -1.06 2.41 4.10
N ARG A 114 0.07 1.96 4.66
CA ARG A 114 1.00 2.80 5.42
C ARG A 114 2.04 3.39 4.47
N TYR A 115 1.67 4.52 3.86
CA TYR A 115 2.47 5.17 2.83
C TYR A 115 3.88 5.55 3.30
N ASP A 116 4.03 5.94 4.57
CA ASP A 116 5.31 6.24 5.20
C ASP A 116 6.29 5.06 5.12
N GLN A 117 5.83 3.86 5.46
CA GLN A 117 6.66 2.66 5.40
C GLN A 117 6.92 2.21 3.96
N ILE A 118 5.91 2.31 3.10
CA ILE A 118 6.03 1.99 1.68
C ILE A 118 7.07 2.89 1.01
N TYR A 119 6.99 4.20 1.23
CA TYR A 119 7.94 5.14 0.65
C TYR A 119 9.36 4.95 1.19
N ALA A 120 9.53 4.70 2.49
CA ALA A 120 10.85 4.38 3.04
C ALA A 120 11.49 3.17 2.33
N LEU A 121 10.71 2.12 2.09
CA LEU A 121 11.17 0.92 1.37
C LEU A 121 11.47 1.21 -0.10
N LEU A 122 10.61 1.95 -0.80
CA LEU A 122 10.80 2.29 -2.21
C LEU A 122 11.99 3.22 -2.44
N ILE A 123 12.22 4.19 -1.55
CA ILE A 123 13.40 5.08 -1.60
C ILE A 123 14.68 4.25 -1.43
N TRP A 124 14.72 3.35 -0.44
CA TRP A 124 15.85 2.45 -0.26
C TRP A 124 16.11 1.60 -1.52
N TYR A 125 15.06 1.01 -2.10
CA TYR A 125 15.19 0.19 -3.30
C TYR A 125 15.66 1.01 -4.51
N GLN A 126 15.17 2.24 -4.66
CA GLN A 126 15.61 3.15 -5.72
C GLN A 126 17.10 3.51 -5.57
N ALA A 127 17.59 3.71 -4.35
CA ALA A 127 19.02 3.95 -4.10
C ALA A 127 19.88 2.74 -4.50
N GLN A 128 19.41 1.51 -4.26
CA GLN A 128 20.10 0.30 -4.73
C GLN A 128 20.15 0.22 -6.26
N GLN A 129 19.04 0.55 -6.93
CA GLN A 129 18.99 0.57 -8.39
C GLN A 129 19.91 1.65 -8.98
N GLN A 130 19.96 2.84 -8.36
CA GLN A 130 20.88 3.92 -8.78
C GLN A 130 22.34 3.48 -8.65
N SER A 131 22.74 2.92 -7.51
CA SER A 131 24.10 2.43 -7.29
C SER A 131 24.50 1.32 -8.29
N ALA A 132 23.57 0.42 -8.62
CA ALA A 132 23.80 -0.61 -9.63
C ALA A 132 23.97 -0.03 -11.04
N LEU A 133 23.20 1.00 -11.40
CA LEU A 133 23.34 1.71 -12.68
C LEU A 133 24.66 2.47 -12.77
N GLU A 134 25.05 3.19 -11.72
CA GLU A 134 26.34 3.89 -11.63
C GLU A 134 27.51 2.92 -11.82
N SER A 135 27.47 1.77 -11.15
CA SER A 135 28.51 0.73 -11.29
C SER A 135 28.60 0.21 -12.73
N ARG A 136 27.45 0.04 -13.40
CA ARG A 136 27.40 -0.37 -14.81
C ARG A 136 27.95 0.70 -15.75
N ILE A 137 27.68 1.98 -15.47
CA ILE A 137 28.23 3.10 -16.24
C ILE A 137 29.75 3.10 -16.16
N VAL A 138 30.32 3.04 -14.95
CA VAL A 138 31.79 2.99 -14.75
C VAL A 138 32.42 1.82 -15.51
N ALA A 139 31.79 0.63 -15.47
CA ALA A 139 32.28 -0.54 -16.19
C ALA A 139 32.23 -0.36 -17.72
N LEU A 140 31.19 0.29 -18.24
CA LEU A 140 31.06 0.58 -19.66
C LEU A 140 32.05 1.64 -20.12
N GLU A 141 32.29 2.69 -19.33
CA GLU A 141 33.29 3.72 -19.60
C GLU A 141 34.71 3.13 -19.63
N ALA A 142 35.04 2.25 -18.68
CA ALA A 142 36.32 1.54 -18.67
C ALA A 142 36.50 0.67 -19.92
N LYS A 143 35.46 -0.06 -20.34
CA LYS A 143 35.49 -0.89 -21.55
C LYS A 143 35.64 -0.06 -22.83
N ALA A 144 34.96 1.08 -22.91
CA ALA A 144 35.08 1.99 -24.05
C ALA A 144 36.51 2.54 -24.18
N ASN A 145 37.10 2.98 -23.06
CA ASN A 145 38.47 3.50 -23.02
C ASN A 145 39.54 2.44 -23.36
N ALA A 146 39.31 1.19 -22.97
CA ALA A 146 40.19 0.07 -23.36
C ALA A 146 40.10 -0.25 -24.87
N THR A 147 38.96 0.01 -25.50
CA THR A 147 38.75 -0.27 -26.93
C THR A 147 39.40 0.79 -27.81
N THR A 148 39.36 2.07 -27.41
CA THR A 148 39.98 3.19 -28.14
C THR A 148 41.51 3.17 -28.06
N SER A 149 42.08 2.63 -26.98
CA SER A 149 43.52 2.47 -26.83
C SER A 149 44.09 1.27 -27.61
N GLY A 150 43.26 0.28 -27.95
CA GLY A 150 43.65 -0.88 -28.77
C GLY A 150 43.57 -0.68 -30.29
N SER A 151 42.94 0.40 -30.78
CA SER A 151 42.88 0.72 -32.22
C SER A 151 43.98 1.68 -32.69
N ALA A 152 44.88 2.08 -31.80
CA ALA A 152 45.97 3.03 -32.07
C ALA A 152 47.35 2.35 -32.25
N SER A 153 47.39 1.02 -32.40
CA SER A 153 48.58 0.21 -32.72
C SER A 153 48.44 -0.44 -34.08
#